data_AF-E9CQV8-F1
#
_entry.id   AF-E9CQV8-F1
#
_cell.length_a   1.000
_cell.length_b   1.000
_cell.length_c   1.000
_cell.angle_alpha   90.00
_cell.angle_beta   90.00
_cell.angle_gamma   90.00
#
_symmetry.space_group_name_H-M   'P 1'
#
loop_
_entity.id
_entity.type
_entity.pdbx_description
1 polymer ?
#
loop_
_entity_poly.entity_id
_entity_poly.type
_entity_poly.pdbx_seq_one_letter_code
_entity_poly.pdbx_strand_id
1 'polypeptide(L)'
;ESENEAQRALVLPQELGPLKFNEEFILLKGENPIKCEKALYFNDPYFMDRLCAVSPKLRERVASMNNGSSMVKKGLKYPPKKT
;
A
#
# COMPACT_ATOMS: atom_id res chain seq x y z
N GLU A 1 -38.26 -23.77 16.98
CA GLU A 1 -37.51 -22.58 16.53
C GLU A 1 -36.58 -23.01 15.41
N SER A 2 -36.61 -22.34 14.26
CA SER A 2 -35.82 -22.73 13.09
C SER A 2 -34.57 -21.86 13.06
N GLU A 3 -33.45 -22.39 13.55
CA GLU A 3 -32.14 -21.74 13.44
C GLU A 3 -31.72 -21.78 11.97
N ASN A 4 -31.91 -20.65 11.29
CA ASN A 4 -31.46 -20.46 9.94
C ASN A 4 -29.98 -20.06 9.98
N GLU A 5 -29.07 -21.04 9.90
CA GLU A 5 -27.65 -20.83 9.62
C GLU A 5 -27.46 -20.36 8.16
N ALA A 6 -27.99 -19.18 7.84
CA ALA A 6 -27.68 -18.52 6.59
C ALA A 6 -26.22 -18.06 6.66
N GLN A 7 -25.33 -18.83 6.04
CA GLN A 7 -23.91 -18.50 5.84
C GLN A 7 -23.83 -17.25 4.95
N ARG A 8 -23.95 -16.08 5.58
CA ARG A 8 -23.91 -14.80 4.87
C ARG A 8 -22.49 -14.58 4.39
N ALA A 9 -22.32 -14.27 3.12
CA ALA A 9 -21.03 -13.82 2.60
C ALA A 9 -20.58 -12.60 3.43
N LEU A 10 -19.33 -12.63 3.91
CA LEU A 10 -18.82 -11.60 4.83
C LEU A 10 -18.78 -10.20 4.22
N VAL A 11 -18.67 -10.15 2.89
CA VAL A 11 -18.66 -8.92 2.09
C VAL A 11 -19.43 -9.21 0.80
N LEU A 12 -20.41 -8.36 0.47
CA LEU A 12 -21.17 -8.49 -0.78
C LEU A 12 -20.42 -7.84 -1.95
N PRO A 13 -20.60 -8.29 -3.22
CA PRO A 13 -19.92 -7.69 -4.38
C PRO A 13 -20.14 -6.18 -4.53
N GLN A 14 -21.30 -5.69 -4.09
CA GLN A 14 -21.64 -4.27 -4.04
C GLN A 14 -20.90 -3.47 -2.97
N GLU A 15 -20.35 -4.13 -1.94
CA GLU A 15 -19.44 -3.52 -0.94
C GLU A 15 -17.98 -3.48 -1.41
N LEU A 16 -17.62 -4.28 -2.44
CA LEU A 16 -16.35 -4.15 -3.16
C LEU A 16 -16.32 -2.90 -4.07
N GLY A 17 -17.47 -2.23 -4.26
CA GLY A 17 -17.70 -1.17 -5.24
C GLY A 17 -16.82 0.08 -5.09
N PRO A 18 -16.69 0.72 -3.90
CA PRO A 18 -15.90 1.94 -3.78
C PRO A 18 -14.76 1.80 -2.76
N LEU A 19 -13.89 0.81 -2.90
CA LEU A 19 -12.60 0.85 -2.20
C LEU A 19 -11.84 2.09 -2.65
N LYS A 20 -11.40 2.90 -1.70
CA LYS A 20 -10.47 3.99 -2.02
C LYS A 20 -9.16 3.37 -2.51
N PHE A 21 -8.38 4.14 -3.28
CA PHE A 21 -7.09 3.67 -3.81
C PHE A 21 -6.13 3.13 -2.73
N ASN A 22 -6.22 3.68 -1.51
CA ASN A 22 -5.40 3.30 -0.37
C ASN A 22 -5.99 2.15 0.46
N GLU A 23 -7.11 1.55 0.05
CA GLU A 23 -7.75 0.43 0.75
C GLU A 23 -7.60 -0.87 -0.07
N GLU A 24 -7.51 -2.00 0.63
CA GLU A 24 -7.38 -3.33 0.04
C GLU A 24 -8.13 -4.37 0.88
N PHE A 25 -8.66 -5.40 0.22
CA PHE A 25 -9.13 -6.60 0.90
C PHE A 25 -8.11 -7.73 0.70
N ILE A 26 -7.67 -8.33 1.79
CA ILE A 26 -6.85 -9.54 1.76
C ILE A 26 -7.80 -10.74 1.92
N LEU A 27 -7.83 -11.58 0.88
CA LEU A 27 -8.63 -12.81 0.85
C LEU A 27 -7.71 -14.01 1.07
N LEU A 28 -7.88 -14.68 2.21
CA LEU A 28 -7.15 -15.89 2.56
C LEU A 28 -8.13 -17.07 2.65
N LYS A 29 -7.76 -18.21 2.10
CA LYS A 29 -8.63 -19.39 2.08
C LYS A 29 -8.91 -19.86 3.51
N GLY A 30 -10.19 -19.92 3.89
CA GLY A 30 -10.62 -20.35 5.22
C GLY A 30 -10.69 -19.24 6.26
N GLU A 31 -10.35 -18.01 5.89
CA GLU A 31 -10.39 -16.84 6.77
C GLU A 31 -11.41 -15.81 6.26
N ASN A 32 -11.86 -14.98 7.20
CA ASN A 32 -12.71 -13.84 6.89
C ASN A 32 -11.92 -12.77 6.11
N PRO A 33 -12.49 -12.15 5.05
CA PRO A 33 -11.87 -11.02 4.37
C PRO A 33 -11.38 -9.94 5.33
N ILE A 34 -10.11 -9.53 5.18
CA ILE A 34 -9.50 -8.49 6.00
C ILE A 34 -9.49 -7.19 5.19
N LYS A 35 -10.18 -6.15 5.68
CA LYS A 35 -10.07 -4.79 5.14
C LYS A 35 -8.86 -4.10 5.76
N CYS A 36 -7.96 -3.58 4.94
CA CYS A 36 -6.76 -2.90 5.42
C CYS A 36 -6.36 -1.70 4.54
N GLU A 37 -5.37 -0.93 5.02
CA GLU A 37 -4.66 0.02 4.16
C GLU A 37 -3.73 -0.74 3.21
N LYS A 38 -3.72 -0.33 1.95
CA LYS A 38 -2.90 -0.92 0.91
C LYS A 38 -1.42 -0.69 1.18
N ALA A 39 -0.64 -1.76 1.16
CA ALA A 39 0.81 -1.67 1.26
C ALA A 39 1.39 -1.03 0.00
N LEU A 40 1.84 0.22 0.12
CA LEU A 40 2.48 0.96 -0.97
C LEU A 40 3.99 0.98 -0.75
N TYR A 41 4.73 0.32 -1.64
CA TYR A 41 6.19 0.13 -1.51
C TYR A 41 6.95 1.45 -1.33
N PHE A 42 6.48 2.54 -1.93
CA PHE A 42 7.14 3.85 -1.85
C PHE A 42 6.92 4.59 -0.51
N ASN A 43 6.03 4.10 0.35
CA ASN A 43 5.84 4.64 1.70
C ASN A 43 6.87 4.08 2.68
N ASP A 44 7.45 2.92 2.37
CA ASP A 44 8.41 2.27 3.25
C ASP A 44 9.85 2.58 2.79
N PRO A 45 10.66 3.19 3.67
CA PRO A 45 12.03 3.54 3.34
C PRO A 45 12.89 2.34 2.90
N TYR A 46 12.62 1.14 3.39
CA TYR A 46 13.34 -0.08 3.01
C TYR A 46 13.26 -0.35 1.50
N PHE A 47 12.08 -0.22 0.91
CA PHE A 47 11.89 -0.46 -0.52
C PHE A 47 12.41 0.70 -1.36
N MET A 48 12.30 1.94 -0.85
CA MET A 48 12.84 3.11 -1.53
C MET A 48 14.36 3.07 -1.69
N ASP A 49 15.09 2.46 -0.76
CA ASP A 49 16.53 2.22 -0.90
C ASP A 49 16.85 1.37 -2.13
N ARG A 50 16.20 0.21 -2.25
CA ARG A 50 16.37 -0.71 -3.37
C ARG A 50 16.00 -0.05 -4.70
N LEU A 51 14.91 0.72 -4.71
CA LEU A 51 14.48 1.49 -5.89
C LEU A 51 15.50 2.55 -6.29
N CYS A 52 16.06 3.30 -5.34
CA CYS A 52 17.11 4.28 -5.60
C CYS A 52 18.44 3.63 -6.03
N ALA A 53 18.73 2.41 -5.57
CA ALA A 53 19.91 1.66 -5.96
C ALA A 53 19.88 1.31 -7.45
N VAL A 54 18.72 0.94 -8.00
CA VAL A 54 18.58 0.53 -9.41
C VAL A 54 18.20 1.67 -10.36
N SER A 55 17.71 2.81 -9.85
CA SER A 55 17.26 3.95 -10.68
C SER A 55 18.05 5.23 -10.37
N PRO A 56 19.05 5.58 -11.21
CA PRO A 56 19.82 6.82 -11.06
C PRO A 56 18.95 8.07 -11.07
N LYS A 57 17.98 8.12 -12.00
CA LYS A 57 17.03 9.24 -12.14
C LYS A 57 16.20 9.45 -10.88
N LEU A 58 15.75 8.37 -10.24
CA LEU A 58 15.01 8.46 -8.99
C LEU A 58 15.92 8.96 -7.86
N ARG A 59 17.14 8.43 -7.77
CA ARG A 59 18.13 8.82 -6.76
C ARG A 59 18.46 10.31 -6.82
N GLU A 60 18.72 10.83 -8.01
CA GLU A 60 18.97 12.26 -8.25
C GLU A 60 17.77 13.10 -7.82
N ARG A 61 16.55 12.64 -8.15
CA ARG A 61 15.33 13.34 -7.77
C ARG A 61 15.15 13.39 -6.25
N VAL A 62 15.36 12.26 -5.56
CA VAL A 62 15.32 12.20 -4.09
C VAL A 62 16.39 13.08 -3.47
N ALA A 63 17.63 13.06 -3.97
CA ALA A 63 18.70 13.93 -3.50
C ALA A 63 18.33 15.41 -3.64
N SER A 64 17.76 15.82 -4.79
CA SER A 64 17.34 17.20 -5.03
C SER A 64 16.27 17.70 -4.06
N MET A 65 15.42 16.80 -3.56
CA MET A 65 14.35 17.13 -2.61
C MET A 65 14.81 17.15 -1.15
N ASN A 66 15.97 16.56 -0.85
CA ASN A 66 16.44 16.32 0.51
C ASN A 66 17.86 16.87 0.75
N ASN A 67 18.15 18.04 0.18
CA ASN A 67 19.43 18.75 0.34
C ASN A 67 20.66 17.87 0.05
N GLY A 68 20.58 17.03 -0.98
CA GLY A 68 21.65 16.13 -1.40
C GLY A 68 21.68 14.76 -0.74
N SER A 69 20.85 14.51 0.30
CA SER A 69 20.76 13.18 0.91
C SER A 69 19.89 12.26 0.06
N SER A 70 20.49 11.25 -0.57
CA SER A 70 19.76 10.14 -1.22
C SER A 70 19.66 8.89 -0.35
N MET A 71 20.39 8.85 0.77
CA MET A 71 20.38 7.72 1.70
C MET A 71 19.15 7.77 2.61
N VAL A 72 18.54 6.61 2.80
CA VAL A 72 17.34 6.42 3.61
C VAL A 72 17.57 6.83 5.05
N LYS A 73 16.82 7.85 5.50
CA LYS A 73 16.80 8.34 6.88
C LYS A 73 15.36 8.62 7.29
N LYS A 74 15.07 8.54 8.58
CA LYS A 74 13.77 8.94 9.13
C LYS A 74 13.51 10.41 8.77
N GLY A 75 12.41 10.69 8.07
CA GLY A 75 12.03 12.03 7.60
C GLY A 75 12.46 12.39 6.17
N LEU A 76 13.08 11.46 5.43
CA LEU A 76 13.37 11.66 4.00
C LEU A 76 12.07 11.76 3.19
N LYS A 77 11.97 12.78 2.34
CA LYS A 77 10.81 13.00 1.47
C LYS A 77 11.02 12.32 0.12
N TYR A 78 10.01 11.62 -0.35
CA TYR A 78 10.04 10.98 -1.67
C TYR A 78 9.13 11.74 -2.65
N PRO A 79 9.47 11.75 -3.96
CA PRO A 79 8.59 12.33 -4.95
C PRO A 79 7.23 11.61 -4.94
N PRO A 80 6.11 12.34 -4.97
CA PRO A 80 4.80 11.70 -5.04
C PRO A 80 4.66 10.92 -6.34
N LYS A 81 4.00 9.76 -6.29
CA LYS A 81 3.60 9.04 -7.50
C LYS A 81 2.65 9.95 -8.28
N LYS A 82 2.99 10.29 -9.53
CA LYS A 82 2.04 10.93 -10.44
C LYS A 82 0.93 9.92 -10.72
N THR A 83 -0.29 10.24 -10.29
CA THR A 83 -1.53 9.56 -10.67
C THR A 83 -1.86 9.82 -12.13
#